data_AF-A0A836HSP4-F1
#
_entry.id   AF-A0A836HSP4-F1
#
_cell.length_a   1.000
_cell.length_b   1.000
_cell.length_c   1.000
_cell.angle_alpha   90.00
_cell.angle_beta   90.00
_cell.angle_gamma   90.00
#
_symmetry.space_group_name_H-M   'P 1'
#
loop_
_entity.id
_entity.type
_entity.pdbx_description
1 polymer ?
#
loop_
_entity_poly.entity_id
_entity_poly.type
_entity_poly.pdbx_seq_one_letter_code
_entity_poly.pdbx_strand_id
1 'polypeptide(L)'
;MKGATASTNALVVPEAHVHQLLTAPRVALLLKEAVLVKDGLAGVSRANFLEVVHLHDFVLRLPEELLLCEARLTALVRRLRVKCRAENGITAWLPTLQELVELVPEEGVACTGASEKSP
;
A
#
# COMPACT_ATOMS: atom_id res chain seq x y z
N MET A 1 16.90 -8.16 -21.22
CA MET A 1 15.48 -8.41 -20.86
C MET A 1 15.27 -9.26 -19.60
N LYS A 2 16.09 -10.29 -19.28
CA LYS A 2 15.89 -11.16 -18.09
C LYS A 2 16.06 -10.49 -16.71
N GLY A 3 16.92 -9.46 -16.58
CA GLY A 3 17.16 -8.78 -15.28
C GLY A 3 16.05 -7.82 -14.86
N ALA A 4 15.30 -7.28 -15.82
CA ALA A 4 14.19 -6.37 -15.54
C ALA A 4 13.04 -7.13 -14.88
N THR A 5 12.52 -8.19 -15.50
CA THR A 5 11.42 -8.98 -14.91
C THR A 5 11.74 -9.50 -13.50
N ALA A 6 12.97 -9.98 -13.28
CA ALA A 6 13.46 -10.44 -11.98
C ALA A 6 13.43 -9.33 -10.90
N SER A 7 13.86 -8.10 -11.22
CA SER A 7 13.86 -6.98 -10.28
C SER A 7 12.44 -6.49 -9.93
N THR A 8 11.48 -6.60 -10.85
CA THR A 8 10.06 -6.27 -10.60
C THR A 8 9.46 -7.27 -9.62
N ASN A 9 9.68 -8.56 -9.88
CA ASN A 9 9.20 -9.63 -9.00
C ASN A 9 9.87 -9.56 -7.61
N ALA A 10 11.11 -9.08 -7.54
CA ALA A 10 11.83 -8.89 -6.28
C ALA A 10 11.34 -7.69 -5.43
N LEU A 11 10.60 -6.73 -5.99
CA LEU A 11 9.99 -5.60 -5.24
C LEU A 11 8.56 -5.91 -4.80
N VAL A 12 7.83 -6.68 -5.60
CA VAL A 12 6.45 -7.13 -5.27
C VAL A 12 6.44 -8.10 -4.08
N VAL A 13 7.48 -8.94 -3.93
CA VAL A 13 7.58 -9.91 -2.83
C VAL A 13 7.71 -9.23 -1.44
N PRO A 14 8.56 -8.20 -1.25
CA PRO A 14 8.61 -7.42 -0.01
C PRO A 14 7.30 -6.70 0.35
N GLU A 15 6.61 -6.08 -0.60
CA GLU A 15 5.38 -5.31 -0.32
C GLU A 15 4.24 -6.23 0.12
N ALA A 16 4.05 -7.37 -0.57
CA ALA A 16 3.09 -8.40 -0.17
C ALA A 16 3.45 -9.00 1.21
N HIS A 17 4.75 -9.22 1.47
CA HIS A 17 5.19 -9.74 2.77
C HIS A 17 4.97 -8.76 3.92
N VAL A 18 5.21 -7.46 3.69
CA VAL A 18 4.91 -6.40 4.66
C VAL A 18 3.41 -6.32 4.92
N HIS A 19 2.58 -6.39 3.87
CA HIS A 19 1.13 -6.46 4.03
C HIS A 19 0.70 -7.64 4.90
N GLN A 20 1.17 -8.85 4.58
CA GLN A 20 0.87 -10.07 5.36
C GLN A 20 1.31 -9.96 6.83
N LEU A 21 2.46 -9.35 7.09
CA LEU A 21 2.93 -9.11 8.46
C LEU A 21 1.99 -8.15 9.20
N LEU A 22 1.59 -7.06 8.54
CA LEU A 22 0.73 -6.03 9.13
C LEU A 22 -0.72 -6.52 9.33
N THR A 23 -1.23 -7.40 8.46
CA THR A 23 -2.59 -7.96 8.57
C THR A 23 -2.66 -9.30 9.31
N ALA A 24 -1.52 -9.81 9.79
CA ALA A 24 -1.48 -11.08 10.51
C ALA A 24 -2.40 -11.04 11.75
N PRO A 25 -3.17 -12.13 12.03
CA PRO A 25 -4.09 -12.17 13.18
C PRO A 25 -3.41 -11.86 14.52
N ARG A 26 -2.12 -12.19 14.63
CA ARG A 26 -1.31 -11.89 15.81
C ARG A 26 -1.13 -10.39 16.04
N VAL A 27 -1.01 -9.58 14.99
CA VAL A 27 -0.90 -8.11 15.11
C VAL A 27 -2.21 -7.54 15.64
N ALA A 28 -3.35 -7.98 15.14
CA ALA A 28 -4.66 -7.56 15.65
C ALA A 28 -4.84 -7.91 17.15
N LEU A 29 -4.33 -9.06 17.60
CA LEU A 29 -4.36 -9.44 19.02
C LEU A 29 -3.45 -8.53 19.86
N LEU A 30 -2.22 -8.30 19.43
CA LEU A 30 -1.27 -7.44 20.14
C LEU A 30 -1.77 -5.99 20.24
N LEU A 31 -2.41 -5.48 19.19
CA LEU A 31 -3.00 -4.14 19.22
C LEU A 31 -4.17 -4.06 20.21
N LYS A 32 -5.04 -5.07 20.24
CA LYS A 32 -6.15 -5.14 21.23
C LYS A 32 -5.64 -5.17 22.66
N GLU A 33 -4.60 -5.94 22.95
CA GLU A 33 -3.98 -6.01 24.27
C GLU A 33 -3.30 -4.68 24.63
N ALA A 34 -2.59 -4.07 23.68
CA ALA A 34 -1.91 -2.80 23.89
C ALA A 34 -2.89 -1.62 24.13
N VAL A 35 -4.12 -1.66 23.59
CA VAL A 35 -5.17 -0.67 23.92
C VAL A 35 -5.45 -0.63 25.42
N LEU A 36 -5.42 -1.78 26.11
CA LEU A 36 -5.75 -1.89 27.54
C LEU A 36 -4.71 -1.22 28.44
N VAL A 37 -3.48 -1.09 27.96
CA VAL A 37 -2.34 -0.54 28.73
C VAL A 37 -1.85 0.81 28.18
N LYS A 38 -2.49 1.33 27.12
CA LYS A 38 -2.02 2.50 26.36
C LYS A 38 -1.85 3.76 27.21
N ASP A 39 -2.66 3.91 28.26
CA ASP A 39 -2.65 5.08 29.13
C ASP A 39 -1.48 5.08 30.13
N GLY A 40 -0.80 3.94 30.27
CA GLY A 40 0.47 3.81 30.98
C GLY A 40 1.70 4.10 30.11
N LEU A 41 1.54 4.38 28.81
CA LEU A 41 2.64 4.66 27.89
C LEU A 41 3.10 6.12 27.98
N ALA A 42 4.42 6.34 27.89
CA ALA A 42 4.98 7.66 27.70
C ALA A 42 4.46 8.30 26.40
N GLY A 43 4.40 9.64 26.34
CA GLY A 43 3.76 10.38 25.24
C GLY A 43 4.20 9.96 23.83
N VAL A 44 5.51 9.72 23.61
CA VAL A 44 6.04 9.27 22.32
C VAL A 44 5.61 7.83 22.00
N SER A 45 5.68 6.93 22.96
CA SER A 45 5.25 5.53 22.79
C SER A 45 3.75 5.44 22.53
N ARG A 46 2.95 6.29 23.17
CA ARG A 46 1.51 6.39 22.93
C ARG A 46 1.19 6.91 21.54
N ALA A 47 1.89 7.94 21.07
CA ALA A 47 1.75 8.45 19.71
C ALA A 47 2.14 7.36 18.69
N ASN A 48 3.28 6.71 18.88
CA ASN A 48 3.71 5.61 18.02
C ASN A 48 2.69 4.45 17.99
N PHE A 49 2.09 4.11 19.13
CA PHE A 49 1.02 3.11 19.18
C PHE A 49 -0.19 3.52 18.34
N LEU A 50 -0.63 4.78 18.42
CA LEU A 50 -1.74 5.28 17.61
C LEU A 50 -1.42 5.22 16.10
N GLU A 51 -0.19 5.54 15.70
CA GLU A 51 0.25 5.43 14.31
C GLU A 51 0.23 3.98 13.82
N VAL A 52 0.67 3.02 14.65
CA VAL A 52 0.62 1.59 14.28
C VAL A 52 -0.83 1.09 14.17
N VAL A 53 -1.73 1.53 15.04
CA VAL A 53 -3.17 1.23 14.92
C VAL A 53 -3.74 1.80 13.63
N HIS A 54 -3.43 3.06 13.33
CA HIS A 54 -3.88 3.72 12.12
C HIS A 54 -3.37 3.00 10.85
N LEU A 55 -2.10 2.62 10.84
CA LEU A 55 -1.49 1.87 9.75
C LEU A 55 -2.14 0.49 9.59
N HIS A 56 -2.36 -0.25 10.68
CA HIS A 56 -3.02 -1.56 10.63
C HIS A 56 -4.44 -1.46 10.05
N ASP A 57 -5.22 -0.48 10.50
CA ASP A 57 -6.59 -0.27 10.02
C ASP A 57 -6.62 0.19 8.56
N PHE A 58 -5.67 1.03 8.14
CA PHE A 58 -5.50 1.44 6.76
C PHE A 58 -5.20 0.25 5.85
N VAL A 59 -4.23 -0.58 6.25
CA VAL A 59 -3.79 -1.74 5.47
C VAL A 59 -4.87 -2.82 5.38
N LEU A 60 -5.70 -3.01 6.41
CA LEU A 60 -6.85 -3.92 6.37
C LEU A 60 -7.97 -3.48 5.42
N ARG A 61 -8.08 -2.18 5.12
CA ARG A 61 -9.11 -1.65 4.20
C ARG A 61 -8.73 -1.80 2.74
N LEU A 62 -7.45 -2.00 2.45
CA LEU A 62 -6.95 -2.16 1.10
C LEU A 62 -7.03 -3.64 0.68
N PRO A 63 -7.78 -3.98 -0.39
CA PRO A 63 -7.78 -5.32 -0.94
C PRO A 63 -6.37 -5.74 -1.37
N GLU A 64 -5.98 -6.99 -1.12
CA GLU A 64 -4.66 -7.52 -1.52
C GLU A 64 -4.46 -7.44 -3.04
N GLU A 65 -5.53 -7.62 -3.82
CA GLU A 65 -5.53 -7.48 -5.28
C GLU A 65 -5.18 -6.05 -5.72
N LEU A 66 -5.66 -5.04 -4.99
CA LEU A 66 -5.40 -3.63 -5.28
C LEU A 66 -3.93 -3.30 -5.01
N LEU A 67 -3.37 -3.78 -3.89
CA LEU A 67 -1.96 -3.63 -3.54
C LEU A 67 -1.04 -4.31 -4.56
N LEU A 68 -1.38 -5.53 -5.00
CA LEU A 68 -0.61 -6.23 -6.03
C LEU A 68 -0.67 -5.52 -7.38
N CYS A 69 -1.81 -4.90 -7.72
CA CYS A 69 -1.97 -4.10 -8.93
C CYS A 69 -1.12 -2.82 -8.85
N GLU A 70 -1.17 -2.10 -7.74
CA GLU A 70 -0.39 -0.88 -7.50
C GLU A 70 1.12 -1.14 -7.52
N ALA A 71 1.58 -2.22 -6.88
CA ALA A 71 2.98 -2.63 -6.88
C ALA A 71 3.51 -2.92 -8.30
N ARG A 72 2.71 -3.66 -9.09
CA ARG A 72 3.02 -3.96 -10.50
C ARG A 72 3.06 -2.69 -11.34
N LEU A 73 2.04 -1.84 -11.23
CA LEU A 73 1.94 -0.59 -11.96
C LEU A 73 3.09 0.34 -11.59
N THR A 74 3.36 0.58 -10.30
CA THR A 74 4.47 1.42 -9.82
C THR A 74 5.82 0.95 -10.37
N ALA A 75 6.06 -0.35 -10.42
CA ALA A 75 7.30 -0.89 -10.96
C ALA A 75 7.39 -0.76 -12.49
N LEU A 76 6.27 -0.89 -13.21
CA LEU A 76 6.17 -0.63 -14.65
C LEU A 76 6.38 0.86 -14.97
N VAL A 77 5.76 1.72 -14.18
CA VAL A 77 5.78 3.18 -14.22
C VAL A 77 7.19 3.72 -14.07
N ARG A 78 7.93 3.26 -13.06
CA ARG A 78 9.34 3.66 -12.85
C ARG A 78 10.20 3.36 -14.09
N ARG A 79 9.96 2.25 -14.78
CA ARG A 79 10.74 1.84 -15.96
C ARG A 79 10.36 2.61 -17.21
N LEU A 80 9.07 2.67 -17.51
CA LEU A 80 8.55 3.39 -18.66
C LEU A 80 8.87 4.88 -18.54
N ARG A 81 8.77 5.48 -17.35
CA ARG A 81 9.13 6.90 -17.15
C ARG A 81 10.59 7.20 -17.45
N VAL A 82 11.52 6.28 -17.17
CA VAL A 82 12.94 6.44 -17.52
C VAL A 82 13.11 6.34 -19.04
N LYS A 83 12.48 5.36 -19.68
CA LYS A 83 12.60 5.12 -21.12
C LYS A 83 11.91 6.21 -21.96
N CYS A 84 10.65 6.54 -21.65
CA CYS A 84 9.87 7.55 -22.35
C CYS A 84 10.46 8.96 -22.22
N ARG A 85 11.14 9.28 -21.10
CA ARG A 85 11.88 10.56 -20.98
C ARG A 85 13.15 10.59 -21.80
N ALA A 86 13.83 9.47 -21.98
CA ALA A 86 15.01 9.38 -22.84
C ALA A 86 14.63 9.46 -24.33
N GLU A 87 13.47 8.93 -24.72
CA GLU A 87 13.04 8.80 -26.12
C GLU A 87 11.99 9.86 -26.53
N ASN A 88 11.58 10.77 -25.64
CA ASN A 88 10.43 11.69 -25.83
C ASN A 88 9.12 10.97 -26.26
N GLY A 89 8.98 9.71 -25.88
CA GLY A 89 7.89 8.82 -26.32
C GLY A 89 6.69 8.84 -25.37
N ILE A 90 5.98 9.98 -25.27
CA ILE A 90 4.80 10.11 -24.39
C ILE A 90 3.64 9.19 -24.79
N THR A 91 3.56 8.83 -26.07
CA THR A 91 2.59 7.86 -26.60
C THR A 91 2.77 6.45 -26.04
N ALA A 92 4.00 6.05 -25.72
CA ALA A 92 4.28 4.78 -25.04
C ALA A 92 3.93 4.81 -23.55
N TRP A 93 3.73 6.01 -22.98
CA TRP A 93 3.44 6.21 -21.55
C TRP A 93 1.94 6.28 -21.25
N LEU A 94 1.15 6.80 -22.18
CA LEU A 94 -0.28 7.08 -22.02
C LEU A 94 -1.12 5.90 -21.51
N PRO A 95 -1.00 4.66 -22.02
CA PRO A 95 -1.81 3.54 -21.55
C PRO A 95 -1.57 3.21 -20.07
N THR A 96 -0.30 3.18 -19.64
CA THR A 96 0.05 2.94 -18.23
C THR A 96 -0.39 4.08 -17.31
N LEU A 97 -0.39 5.31 -17.81
CA LEU A 97 -0.91 6.46 -17.07
C LEU A 97 -2.44 6.37 -16.90
N GLN A 98 -3.16 5.89 -17.92
CA GLN A 98 -4.61 5.67 -17.82
C GLN A 98 -4.94 4.60 -16.79
N GLU A 99 -4.24 3.45 -16.83
CA GLU A 99 -4.40 2.40 -15.81
C GLU A 99 -4.13 2.92 -14.39
N LEU A 100 -3.15 3.79 -14.20
CA LEU A 100 -2.90 4.45 -12.90
C LEU A 100 -4.05 5.36 -12.47
N VAL A 101 -4.58 6.18 -13.40
CA VAL A 101 -5.66 7.13 -13.10
C VAL A 101 -6.97 6.40 -12.77
N GLU A 102 -7.20 5.24 -13.37
CA GLU A 102 -8.38 4.39 -13.09
C GLU A 102 -8.26 3.66 -11.75
N LEU A 103 -7.04 3.34 -11.29
CA LEU A 103 -6.80 2.68 -10.00
C LEU A 103 -7.05 3.60 -8.78
N VAL A 104 -6.74 4.89 -8.90
CA VAL A 104 -6.82 5.87 -7.80
C VAL A 104 -8.24 6.03 -7.24
N PRO A 105 -9.31 6.08 -8.05
CA PRO A 105 -10.68 6.05 -7.56
C PRO A 105 -11.04 4.77 -6.79
N GLU A 106 -10.54 3.60 -7.18
CA GLU A 106 -10.81 2.34 -6.49
C GLU A 106 -10.18 2.30 -5.10
N GLU A 107 -8.95 2.80 -4.97
CA GLU A 107 -8.27 2.98 -3.68
C GLU A 107 -9.01 3.97 -2.78
N GLY A 108 -9.45 5.10 -3.36
CA GLY A 108 -10.24 6.11 -2.67
C GLY A 108 -11.58 5.59 -2.16
N VAL A 109 -12.28 4.78 -2.95
CA VAL A 109 -13.54 4.13 -2.55
C VAL A 109 -13.31 3.07 -1.47
N ALA A 110 -12.25 2.26 -1.56
CA ALA A 110 -11.90 1.30 -0.51
C ALA A 110 -11.60 2.01 0.83
N CYS A 111 -10.94 3.17 0.78
CA CYS A 111 -10.62 3.95 1.97
C CYS A 111 -11.82 4.72 2.55
N THR A 112 -12.76 5.18 1.71
CA THR A 112 -13.93 5.99 2.11
C THR A 112 -15.21 5.20 2.35
N GLY A 113 -15.40 4.04 1.71
CA GLY A 113 -16.59 3.18 1.87
C GLY A 113 -16.73 2.56 3.27
N ALA A 114 -15.68 2.57 4.09
CA ALA A 114 -15.74 2.22 5.50
C ALA A 114 -16.05 3.43 6.44
N SER A 115 -16.08 4.65 5.89
CA SER A 115 -16.32 5.89 6.64
C SER A 115 -17.81 6.19 6.90
N GLU A 116 -18.75 5.34 6.45
CA GLU A 116 -20.19 5.47 6.73
C GLU A 116 -20.63 4.88 8.08
N LYS A 117 -19.71 4.61 9.02
CA LYS A 117 -20.08 4.28 10.39
C LYS A 117 -19.51 5.28 11.39
N SER A 118 -20.16 6.43 11.51
CA SER A 118 -20.46 7.03 12.82
C SER A 118 -21.66 7.99 12.70
N PRO A 119 -22.64 7.91 13.61
CA PRO A 119 -23.72 8.90 13.72
C PRO A 119 -23.21 10.25 14.25
#